data_AF-C8W6C3-F1
#
_entry.id   AF-C8W6C3-F1
#
_cell.length_a   1.000
_cell.length_b   1.000
_cell.length_c   1.000
_cell.angle_alpha   90.00
_cell.angle_beta   90.00
_cell.angle_gamma   90.00
#
_symmetry.space_group_name_H-M   'P 1'
#
loop_
_entity.id
_entity.type
_entity.pdbx_description
1 polymer ?
#
loop_
_entity_poly.entity_id
_entity_poly.type
_entity_poly.pdbx_seq_one_letter_code
_entity_poly.pdbx_strand_id
1 'polypeptide(L)'
;MQWVKVQTLYDSEEKAQLTASIVATTEARLANQQRGSQYEVETKIEKVEGKWQVLWRKVFVGNKTGCGGGCESCCNKLPTKKNKGKVIPFRKPSTTEELRS
;
A
#
# COMPACT_ATOMS: atom_id res chain seq x y z
N MET A 1 0.43 6.21 21.83
CA MET A 1 0.30 4.84 21.28
C MET A 1 0.79 3.85 22.33
N GLN A 2 0.12 2.70 22.48
CA GLN A 2 0.33 1.77 23.59
C GLN A 2 1.20 0.58 23.16
N TRP A 3 2.08 0.14 24.07
CA TRP A 3 2.85 -1.10 23.88
C TRP A 3 1.95 -2.32 24.05
N VAL A 4 2.01 -3.25 23.10
CA VAL A 4 1.29 -4.52 23.11
C VAL A 4 2.22 -5.58 23.67
N LYS A 5 1.75 -6.34 24.66
CA LYS A 5 2.49 -7.47 25.23
C LYS A 5 2.18 -8.74 24.45
N VAL A 6 3.22 -9.47 24.06
CA VAL A 6 3.06 -10.85 23.59
C VAL A 6 2.61 -11.69 24.78
N GLN A 7 1.57 -12.53 24.63
CA GLN A 7 1.02 -13.28 25.78
C GLN A 7 2.03 -14.25 26.42
N THR A 8 2.99 -14.74 25.63
CA THR A 8 3.99 -15.70 26.07
C THR A 8 5.15 -15.02 26.80
N LEU A 9 5.51 -15.60 27.95
CA LEU A 9 6.76 -15.32 28.68
C LEU A 9 7.81 -16.37 28.34
N TYR A 10 9.07 -15.96 28.23
CA TYR A 10 10.17 -16.81 27.82
C TYR A 10 11.19 -17.01 28.94
N ASP A 11 11.69 -18.23 29.10
CA ASP A 11 12.70 -18.52 30.13
C ASP A 11 14.13 -18.14 29.68
N SER A 12 14.36 -17.94 28.38
CA SER A 12 15.64 -17.54 27.80
C SER A 12 15.52 -16.21 27.06
N GLU A 13 16.54 -15.35 27.23
CA GLU A 13 16.64 -14.09 26.51
C GLU A 13 16.72 -14.31 25.00
N GLU A 14 17.49 -15.32 24.57
CA GLU A 14 17.66 -15.66 23.15
C GLU A 14 16.32 -16.00 22.49
N LYS A 15 15.45 -16.75 23.19
CA LYS A 15 14.09 -17.06 22.70
C LYS A 15 13.23 -15.81 22.61
N ALA A 16 13.37 -14.88 23.57
CA ALA A 16 12.65 -13.61 23.54
C ALA A 16 13.15 -12.72 22.39
N GLN A 17 14.46 -12.67 22.13
CA GLN A 17 15.06 -11.93 21.02
C GLN A 17 14.65 -12.48 19.65
N LEU A 18 14.64 -13.80 19.50
CA LEU A 18 14.14 -14.45 18.29
C LEU A 18 12.67 -14.11 18.05
N THR A 19 11.85 -14.21 19.10
CA THR A 19 10.42 -13.86 19.03
C THR A 19 10.24 -12.38 18.67
N ALA A 20 10.99 -11.47 19.29
CA ALA A 20 10.93 -10.04 18.99
C ALA A 20 11.24 -9.78 17.51
N SER A 21 12.22 -10.48 16.93
CA SER A 21 12.57 -10.37 15.50
C SER A 21 11.44 -10.86 14.59
N ILE A 22 10.81 -11.98 14.95
CA ILE A 22 9.63 -12.51 14.23
C ILE A 22 8.48 -11.50 14.30
N VAL A 23 8.16 -10.97 15.49
CA VAL A 23 7.10 -9.98 15.69
C VAL A 23 7.38 -8.72 14.88
N ALA A 24 8.60 -8.17 14.94
CA ALA A 24 8.98 -7.00 14.16
C ALA A 24 8.71 -7.19 12.66
N THR A 25 9.13 -8.33 12.12
CA THR A 25 9.01 -8.62 10.68
C THR A 25 7.55 -8.89 10.26
N THR A 26 6.84 -9.68 11.04
CA THR A 26 5.45 -10.08 10.73
C THR A 26 4.49 -8.91 10.89
N GLU A 27 4.58 -8.16 11.98
CA GLU A 27 3.73 -7.00 12.21
C GLU A 27 4.05 -5.86 11.25
N ALA A 28 5.30 -5.64 10.86
CA ALA A 28 5.64 -4.64 9.86
C ALA A 28 5.00 -5.01 8.50
N ARG A 29 5.02 -6.29 8.12
CA ARG A 29 4.37 -6.74 6.88
C ARG A 29 2.85 -6.60 6.92
N LEU A 30 2.22 -6.83 8.07
CA LEU A 30 0.77 -6.70 8.25
C LEU A 30 0.33 -5.24 8.35
N ALA A 31 1.15 -4.37 8.95
CA ALA A 31 0.82 -2.96 9.13
C ALA A 31 1.01 -2.14 7.84
N ASN A 32 1.92 -2.55 6.96
CA ASN A 32 2.24 -1.81 5.75
C ASN A 32 1.37 -2.23 4.55
N GLN A 33 0.71 -1.25 3.93
CA GLN A 33 0.00 -1.46 2.66
C GLN A 33 0.91 -1.16 1.47
N GLN A 34 0.66 -1.78 0.30
CA GLN A 34 1.39 -1.46 -0.94
C GLN A 34 1.26 0.02 -1.35
N ARG A 35 0.12 0.63 -1.03
CA ARG A 35 -0.18 2.06 -1.20
C ARG A 35 -0.90 2.54 0.05
N GLY A 36 -0.59 3.73 0.54
CA GLY A 36 -1.18 4.29 1.75
C GLY A 36 -0.26 4.21 2.96
N SER A 37 -0.83 4.15 4.16
CA SER A 37 -0.09 4.31 5.40
C SER A 37 0.99 3.26 5.61
N GLN A 38 2.13 3.76 6.06
CA GLN A 38 3.31 2.99 6.40
C GLN A 38 3.58 3.14 7.90
N TYR A 39 3.92 2.01 8.49
CA TYR A 39 4.24 1.87 9.89
C TYR A 39 5.52 1.06 10.03
N GLU A 40 6.37 1.51 10.94
CA GLU A 40 7.45 0.72 11.50
C GLU A 40 6.93 -0.01 12.74
N VAL A 41 7.64 -1.09 13.10
CA VAL A 41 7.37 -1.84 14.32
C VAL A 41 8.59 -1.79 15.19
N GLU A 42 8.42 -1.23 16.38
CA GLU A 42 9.42 -1.28 17.44
C GLU A 42 9.12 -2.44 18.36
N THR A 43 10.16 -3.15 18.79
CA THR A 43 10.07 -4.21 19.78
C THR A 43 10.94 -3.87 20.99
N LYS A 44 10.50 -4.34 22.14
CA LYS A 44 11.18 -4.18 23.42
C LYS A 44 11.13 -5.49 24.17
N ILE A 45 12.23 -5.81 24.85
CA ILE A 45 12.32 -6.98 25.70
C ILE A 45 12.53 -6.50 27.12
N GLU A 46 11.73 -6.99 28.04
CA GLU A 46 11.80 -6.65 29.46
C GLU A 46 11.89 -7.92 30.31
N LYS A 47 12.60 -7.85 31.43
CA LYS A 47 12.64 -8.94 32.40
C LYS A 47 11.55 -8.71 33.44
N VAL A 48 10.63 -9.66 33.58
CA VAL A 48 9.49 -9.59 34.50
C VAL A 48 9.46 -10.90 35.28
N GLU A 49 9.55 -10.80 36.62
CA GLU A 49 9.47 -11.97 37.53
C GLU A 49 10.43 -13.12 37.17
N GLY A 50 11.63 -12.79 36.70
CA GLY A 50 12.65 -13.77 36.32
C GLY A 50 12.49 -14.34 34.90
N LYS A 51 11.42 -14.01 34.19
CA LYS A 51 11.19 -14.37 32.78
C LYS A 51 11.34 -13.17 31.85
N TRP A 52 11.37 -13.43 30.56
CA TRP A 52 11.51 -12.43 29.51
C TRP A 52 10.17 -12.19 28.82
N GLN A 53 9.73 -10.94 28.79
CA GLN A 53 8.50 -10.47 28.18
C GLN A 53 8.84 -9.68 26.92
N VAL A 54 8.21 -10.03 25.80
CA VAL A 54 8.31 -9.27 24.54
C VAL A 54 7.15 -8.29 24.47
N LEU A 55 7.45 -7.04 24.15
CA LEU A 55 6.48 -5.99 23.84
C LEU A 55 6.76 -5.43 22.45
N TRP A 56 5.74 -4.91 21.80
CA TRP A 56 5.88 -4.26 20.51
C TRP A 56 4.88 -3.11 20.34
N ARG A 57 5.16 -2.21 19.41
CA ARG A 57 4.22 -1.15 19.01
C ARG A 57 4.38 -0.78 17.55
N LYS A 58 3.31 -0.28 16.95
CA LYS A 58 3.33 0.34 15.61
C LYS A 58 3.70 1.81 15.75
N VAL A 59 4.57 2.29 14.88
CA VAL A 59 4.98 3.69 14.77
C VAL A 59 4.65 4.15 13.36
N PHE A 60 3.80 5.16 13.23
CA PHE A 60 3.46 5.70 11.91
C PHE A 60 4.66 6.45 11.33
N VAL A 61 5.05 6.10 10.11
CA VAL A 61 6.24 6.68 9.43
C VAL A 61 5.83 7.60 8.28
N GLY A 62 4.64 7.42 7.72
CA GLY A 62 4.13 8.26 6.65
C GLY A 62 3.20 7.49 5.73
N ASN A 63 2.87 8.08 4.57
CA ASN A 63 2.07 7.40 3.55
C ASN A 63 2.94 7.14 2.32
N LYS A 64 2.95 5.90 1.84
CA LYS A 64 3.51 5.53 0.54
C LYS A 64 2.51 5.92 -0.53
N THR A 65 2.73 7.06 -1.17
CA THR A 65 1.97 7.46 -2.36
C THR A 65 2.34 6.55 -3.53
N GLY A 66 1.35 5.84 -4.08
CA GLY A 66 1.55 5.13 -5.35
C GLY A 66 1.89 6.13 -6.47
N CYS A 67 2.88 5.78 -7.31
CA CYS A 67 3.50 6.64 -8.34
C CYS A 67 4.32 7.84 -7.81
N GLY A 68 5.28 7.59 -6.91
CA GLY A 68 6.33 8.57 -6.54
C GLY A 68 7.54 8.63 -7.49
N GLY A 69 7.59 7.75 -8.49
CA GLY A 69 8.56 7.78 -9.59
C GLY A 69 7.83 7.37 -10.85
N GLY A 70 7.92 8.19 -11.90
CA GLY A 70 7.09 8.08 -13.11
C GLY A 70 6.92 6.65 -13.60
N CYS A 71 5.67 6.20 -13.65
CA CYS A 71 5.29 5.03 -14.42
C CYS A 71 5.77 5.21 -15.87
N GLU A 72 6.66 4.36 -16.37
CA GLU A 72 7.02 4.35 -17.81
C GLU A 72 5.81 4.12 -18.72
N SER A 73 4.74 3.50 -18.20
CA SER A 73 3.45 3.38 -18.90
C SER A 73 2.71 4.73 -19.04
N CYS A 74 2.96 5.68 -18.15
CA CYS A 74 2.44 7.06 -18.22
C CYS A 74 3.41 8.02 -18.94
N CYS A 75 4.62 7.55 -19.29
CA CYS A 75 5.64 8.28 -20.03
C CYS A 75 5.57 8.04 -21.55
N ASN A 76 4.48 7.46 -22.06
CA ASN A 76 4.18 7.54 -23.48
C ASN A 76 3.89 9.00 -23.80
N LYS A 77 4.97 9.69 -24.22
CA LYS A 77 4.99 11.01 -24.84
C LYS A 77 3.61 11.37 -25.34
N LEU A 78 2.93 12.29 -24.64
CA LEU A 78 1.86 13.05 -25.27
C LEU A 78 2.48 13.58 -26.57
N PRO A 79 2.00 13.18 -27.77
CA PRO A 79 2.53 13.77 -28.98
C PRO A 79 2.21 15.26 -28.88
N THR A 80 3.27 16.07 -28.80
CA THR A 80 3.21 17.53 -28.83
C THR A 80 2.82 18.01 -30.23
N LYS A 81 1.65 17.58 -30.71
CA LYS A 81 0.97 18.12 -31.88
C LYS A 81 -0.53 17.94 -31.64
N LYS A 82 -1.18 18.96 -31.08
CA LYS A 82 -2.61 19.14 -31.30
C LYS A 82 -2.80 19.51 -32.78
N ASN A 83 -2.65 18.51 -33.65
CA ASN A 83 -3.23 18.55 -34.98
C ASN A 83 -4.73 18.76 -34.77
N LYS A 84 -5.26 19.80 -35.41
CA LYS A 84 -6.67 20.17 -35.42
C LYS A 84 -7.49 18.90 -35.69
N GLY A 85 -8.18 18.39 -34.67
CA GLY A 85 -9.10 17.27 -34.83
C GLY A 85 -10.15 17.68 -35.86
N LYS A 86 -10.18 16.99 -37.01
CA LYS A 86 -11.18 17.26 -38.04
C LYS A 86 -12.47 16.58 -37.62
N VAL A 87 -13.46 17.37 -37.23
CA VAL A 87 -14.83 16.89 -36.96
C VAL A 87 -15.40 16.30 -38.25
N ILE A 88 -15.78 15.02 -38.22
CA ILE A 88 -16.50 14.37 -39.31
C ILE A 88 -17.99 14.44 -38.97
N PRO A 89 -18.81 15.24 -39.69
CA PRO A 89 -20.23 15.29 -39.43
C PRO A 89 -20.91 14.01 -39.92
N PHE A 90 -21.70 13.39 -39.06
CA PHE A 90 -22.59 12.30 -39.43
C PHE A 90 -23.72 12.84 -40.32
N ARG A 91 -23.80 12.36 -41.57
CA ARG A 91 -24.97 12.60 -42.41
C ARG A 91 -26.11 11.70 -41.93
N LYS A 92 -27.26 12.30 -41.61
CA LYS A 92 -28.48 11.54 -41.29
C LYS A 92 -28.90 10.73 -42.53
N PRO A 93 -29.33 9.47 -42.37
CA PRO A 93 -29.94 8.73 -43.47
C PRO A 93 -31.24 9.44 -43.86
N SER A 94 -31.40 9.75 -45.15
CA SER A 94 -32.67 10.18 -45.72
C SER A 94 -33.60 8.97 -45.74
N THR A 95 -34.60 8.97 -44.87
CA THR A 95 -35.72 8.04 -44.96
C THR A 95 -36.49 8.39 -46.23
N THR A 96 -36.36 7.58 -47.28
CA THR A 96 -37.23 7.63 -48.46
C THR A 96 -38.32 6.57 -48.24
N GLU A 97 -39.49 7.02 -47.81
CA GLU A 97 -40.74 6.28 -47.87
C GLU A 97 -41.69 7.06 -48.79
N GLU A 98 -42.50 6.34 -49.57
CA GLU A 98 -43.51 6.79 -50.57
C GLU A 98 -42.97 7.38 -51.90
N LEU A 99 -43.43 6.99 -53.11
CA LEU A 99 -44.67 6.35 -53.54
C LEU A 99 -44.42 5.32 -54.67
N ARG A 100 -45.16 4.20 -54.59
CA ARG A 100 -45.59 3.44 -55.78
C ARG A 100 -46.70 4.22 -56.48
N SER A 101 -46.63 4.29 -57.81
CA SER A 101 -47.79 4.38 -58.71
C SER A 101 -47.61 3.33 -59.79
#